data_AF-A0A7Y7LXM7-F1
#
_entry.id   AF-A0A7Y7LXM7-F1
#
_cell.length_a   1.000
_cell.length_b   1.000
_cell.length_c   1.000
_cell.angle_alpha   90.00
_cell.angle_beta   90.00
_cell.angle_gamma   90.00
#
_symmetry.space_group_name_H-M   'P 1'
#
loop_
_entity.id
_entity.type
_entity.pdbx_description
1 polymer ?
#
loop_
_entity_poly.entity_id
_entity_poly.type
_entity_poly.pdbx_seq_one_letter_code
_entity_poly.pdbx_strand_id
1 'polypeptide(L)' 'MVNVRPTAPRRQFDALKATLHNCVIHGPESQNRTDRQDFRAHLLGRIAWMESLNWARGLRLRRDFERISW' A
#
# COMPACT_ATOMS: atom_id res chain seq x y z
N MET A 1 24.07 7.90 15.16
CA MET A 1 22.89 7.21 15.73
C MET A 1 21.68 7.63 14.92
N VAL A 2 21.11 6.72 14.12
CA VAL A 2 19.96 7.02 13.25
C VAL A 2 18.72 7.24 14.11
N ASN A 3 18.09 8.40 13.98
CA ASN A 3 16.83 8.72 14.62
C ASN A 3 15.71 7.80 14.11
N VAL A 4 15.48 6.68 14.80
CA VAL A 4 14.30 5.81 14.63
C VAL A 4 13.12 6.48 15.34
N ARG A 5 12.67 7.60 14.80
CA ARG A 5 11.50 8.39 15.23
C ARG A 5 10.62 8.63 13.96
N PRO A 6 9.35 9.06 14.06
CA PRO A 6 8.15 8.69 13.26
C PRO A 6 8.13 8.89 11.72
N THR A 7 9.28 9.07 11.06
CA THR A 7 9.43 9.16 9.61
C THR A 7 9.20 7.82 8.91
N ALA A 8 9.53 6.69 9.56
CA ALA A 8 9.37 5.37 8.97
C ALA A 8 7.91 5.02 8.64
N PRO A 9 6.92 5.22 9.54
CA PRO A 9 5.50 5.05 9.22
C PRO A 9 5.01 5.95 8.09
N ARG A 10 5.55 7.18 7.99
CA ARG A 10 5.17 8.13 6.93
C ARG A 10 5.71 7.68 5.57
N ARG A 11 7.00 7.35 5.47
CA ARG A 11 7.59 6.86 4.21
C ARG A 11 6.92 5.57 3.74
N GLN A 12 6.57 4.67 4.66
CA GLN A 12 5.88 3.43 4.31
C GLN A 12 4.45 3.66 3.83
N PHE A 13 3.74 4.59 4.46
CA PHE A 13 2.42 5.04 4.01
C PHE A 13 2.50 5.68 2.61
N ASP A 14 3.41 6.65 2.41
CA ASP A 14 3.55 7.36 1.14
C ASP A 14 3.96 6.40 0.01
N ALA A 15 4.87 5.46 0.28
CA ALA A 15 5.25 4.42 -0.68
C ALA A 15 4.07 3.51 -1.04
N LEU A 16 3.31 3.03 -0.04
CA LEU A 16 2.15 2.18 -0.28
C LEU A 16 1.06 2.93 -1.05
N LYS A 17 0.81 4.20 -0.71
CA LYS A 17 -0.13 5.07 -1.42
C LYS A 17 0.27 5.25 -2.89
N ALA A 18 1.56 5.49 -3.15
CA ALA A 18 2.07 5.61 -4.52
C ALA A 18 1.88 4.31 -5.31
N THR A 19 2.18 3.14 -4.71
CA THR A 19 1.92 1.85 -5.34
C THR A 19 0.45 1.66 -5.67
N LEU A 20 -0.47 1.93 -4.73
CA LEU A 20 -1.90 1.79 -4.96
C LEU A 20 -2.38 2.74 -6.08
N HIS A 21 -1.94 3.99 -6.05
CA HIS A 21 -2.28 4.97 -7.09
C HIS A 21 -1.80 4.53 -8.48
N ASN A 22 -0.58 4.02 -8.58
CA ASN A 22 -0.05 3.48 -9.83
C ASN A 22 -0.86 2.25 -10.30
N CYS A 23 -1.31 1.39 -9.39
CA CYS A 23 -2.17 0.25 -9.74
C CYS A 23 -3.55 0.71 -10.23
N VAL A 24 -4.11 1.78 -9.69
CA VAL A 24 -5.38 2.36 -10.17
C VAL A 24 -5.22 2.93 -11.58
N ILE A 25 -4.10 3.58 -11.88
CA ILE A 25 -3.88 4.24 -13.19
C ILE A 25 -3.43 3.26 -14.26
N HIS A 26 -2.48 2.38 -13.94
CA HIS A 26 -1.81 1.53 -14.92
C HIS A 26 -2.22 0.06 -14.85
N GLY A 27 -3.13 -0.29 -13.94
CA GLY A 27 -3.48 -1.67 -13.63
C GLY A 27 -2.47 -2.35 -12.68
N PRO A 28 -2.92 -3.34 -11.89
CA PRO A 28 -2.05 -4.10 -11.00
C PRO A 28 -0.99 -4.90 -11.77
N GLU A 29 -1.30 -5.33 -12.99
CA GLU A 29 -0.38 -6.04 -13.91
C GLU A 29 0.87 -5.23 -14.25
N SER A 30 0.76 -3.90 -14.42
CA SER A 30 1.89 -3.01 -14.68
C SER A 30 2.89 -2.93 -13.52
N GLN A 31 2.40 -3.13 -12.29
CA GLN A 31 3.24 -3.18 -11.10
C GLN A 31 3.62 -4.62 -10.68
N ASN A 32 2.98 -5.63 -11.26
CA ASN A 32 3.25 -7.03 -10.97
C ASN A 32 4.46 -7.58 -11.74
N ARG A 33 5.63 -6.93 -11.59
CA ARG A 33 6.88 -7.34 -12.25
C ARG A 33 7.42 -8.73 -11.84
N THR A 34 6.79 -9.37 -10.86
CA THR A 34 7.19 -10.69 -10.34
C THR A 34 6.15 -11.78 -10.59
N ASP A 35 5.14 -11.53 -11.44
CA ASP A 35 4.07 -12.49 -11.77
C ASP A 35 3.42 -13.10 -10.50
N ARG A 36 3.26 -12.26 -9.46
CA ARG A 36 2.67 -12.70 -8.21
C ARG A 36 1.17 -12.87 -8.43
N GLN A 37 0.71 -14.11 -8.45
CA GLN A 37 -0.71 -14.45 -8.44
C GLN A 37 -1.43 -13.80 -7.24
N ASP A 38 -0.73 -13.59 -6.12
CA ASP A 38 -1.28 -13.03 -4.88
C ASP A 38 -0.89 -11.57 -4.61
N PHE A 39 -0.63 -10.77 -5.64
CA PHE A 39 -0.31 -9.34 -5.47
C PHE A 39 -1.39 -8.59 -4.67
N ARG A 40 -2.66 -8.99 -4.86
CA ARG A 40 -3.81 -8.51 -4.08
C ARG A 40 -3.69 -8.79 -2.58
N ALA A 41 -3.38 -10.03 -2.20
CA ALA A 41 -3.21 -10.43 -0.81
C ALA A 41 -2.01 -9.72 -0.16
N HIS A 42 -0.93 -9.52 -0.92
CA HIS A 42 0.24 -8.78 -0.45
C HIS A 42 -0.11 -7.33 -0.07
N LEU A 43 -0.83 -6.62 -0.93
CA LEU A 43 -1.27 -5.25 -0.63
C LEU A 43 -2.25 -5.20 0.54
N LEU A 44 -3.19 -6.14 0.63
CA LEU A 44 -4.09 -6.26 1.77
C LEU A 44 -3.35 -6.45 3.09
N GLY A 45 -2.32 -7.31 3.13
CA GLY A 45 -1.50 -7.52 4.32
C GLY A 45 -0.77 -6.24 4.74
N ARG A 46 -0.24 -5.46 3.78
CA ARG A 46 0.40 -4.18 4.06
C ARG A 46 -0.58 -3.11 4.56
N ILE A 47 -1.81 -3.10 4.02
CA ILE A 47 -2.87 -2.20 4.49
C ILE A 47 -3.30 -2.55 5.91
N ALA A 48 -3.53 -3.83 6.21
CA ALA A 48 -3.90 -4.29 7.55
C ALA A 48 -2.82 -3.95 8.60
N TRP A 49 -1.55 -4.13 8.24
CA TRP A 49 -0.45 -3.69 9.09
C TRP A 49 -0.47 -2.16 9.31
N MET A 50 -0.78 -1.37 8.27
CA MET A 50 -0.89 0.07 8.42
C MET A 50 -2.11 0.49 9.25
N GLU A 51 -3.24 -0.21 9.15
CA GLU A 51 -4.42 -0.03 10.00
C GLU A 51 -4.08 -0.28 11.47
N SER A 52 -3.29 -1.32 11.78
CA SER A 52 -2.84 -1.61 13.15
C SER A 52 -1.96 -0.50 13.75
N LEU A 53 -1.24 0.25 12.92
CA LEU A 53 -0.40 1.37 13.34
C LEU A 53 -1.17 2.70 13.37
N ASN A 54 -2.06 2.91 12.40
CA ASN A 54 -2.90 4.09 12.29
C ASN A 54 -4.14 3.76 11.45
N TRP A 55 -5.24 3.51 12.15
CA TRP A 55 -6.53 3.18 11.56
C TRP A 55 -6.95 4.17 10.46
N ALA A 56 -6.88 5.48 10.71
CA ALA A 56 -7.32 6.51 9.76
C ALA A 56 -6.51 6.50 8.45
N ARG A 57 -5.19 6.27 8.53
CA ARG A 57 -4.33 6.14 7.34
C ARG A 57 -4.59 4.83 6.60
N GLY A 58 -4.73 3.73 7.33
CA GLY A 58 -5.04 2.43 6.75
C GLY A 58 -6.36 2.43 5.98
N LEU A 59 -7.42 3.03 6.55
CA LEU A 59 -8.73 3.16 5.90
C LEU A 59 -8.65 3.95 4.57
N ARG A 60 -7.80 4.98 4.52
CA ARG A 60 -7.58 5.75 3.28
C ARG A 60 -6.93 4.88 2.19
N LEU A 61 -5.94 4.08 2.55
CA LEU A 61 -5.30 3.15 1.62
C LEU A 61 -6.26 2.03 1.19
N ARG A 62 -7.10 1.53 2.09
CA ARG A 62 -8.15 0.55 1.79
C ARG A 62 -9.09 1.07 0.71
N ARG A 63 -9.53 2.32 0.81
CA ARG A 63 -10.38 2.95 -0.22
C ARG A 63 -9.68 3.08 -1.57
N ASP A 64 -8.39 3.45 -1.58
CA ASP A 64 -7.62 3.52 -2.83
C ASP A 64 -7.42 2.11 -3.43
N PHE A 65 -7.25 1.09 -2.60
CA PHE A 65 -7.14 -0.31 -3.01
C PHE A 65 -8.44 -0.85 -3.62
N GLU A 66 -9.60 -0.47 -3.09
CA GLU A 66 -10.91 -0.85 -3.66
C GLU A 66 -11.19 -0.22 -5.03
N ARG A 67 -10.49 0.87 -5.38
CA ARG A 67 -10.60 1.52 -6.69
C ARG A 67 -9.75 0.87 -7.77
N ILE A 68 -8.85 -0.04 -7.40
CA ILE A 68 -8.01 -0.76 -8.37
C ILE A 68 -8.92 -1.70 -9.16
N SER A 69 -8.90 -1.57 -10.49
CA SER A 69 -9.51 -2.57 -11.38
C SER A 69 -8.57 -3.77 -11.43
N TRP A 70 -8.96 -4.84 -10.73
CA TRP A 70 -8.24 -6.12 -10.68
C TRP A 70 -8.49 -6.95 -11.93
#